data_AF-A0A1V4AXN6-F1
#
_entry.id   AF-A0A1V4AXN6-F1
#
_cell.length_a   1.000
_cell.length_b   1.000
_cell.length_c   1.000
_cell.angle_alpha   90.00
_cell.angle_beta   90.00
_cell.angle_gamma   90.00
#
_symmetry.space_group_name_H-M   'P 1'
#
loop_
_entity.id
_entity.type
_entity.pdbx_description
1 polymer ?
#
loop_
_entity_poly.entity_id
_entity_poly.type
_entity_poly.pdbx_seq_one_letter_code
_entity_poly.pdbx_strand_id
1 'polypeptide(L)'
;MSTILKEDVLHGKNRESSAKEKVDKIMNTIVESGVTSSLAKTESVENSASEDGVRQYIFSSEILIDGEKSADLEEIRNKLVKELKPSNEIEALIVDRVISGVWRLRRCLKIESQTLEYNTSCIQEYEQGFLRTRKRTSKELTQLKAVKINENKNRSAELSKYETMLENQIYKALRELDKYRRRGLRQEKKSLRERKTRFGE
;
A
#
# COMPACT_ATOMS: atom_id res chain seq x y z
N MET A 1 -21.07 -59.71 19.34
CA MET A 1 -21.39 -58.39 18.74
C MET A 1 -20.19 -57.47 18.92
N SER A 2 -19.47 -57.12 17.84
CA SER A 2 -18.63 -55.91 17.65
C SER A 2 -17.42 -56.17 16.72
N THR A 3 -17.60 -56.11 15.40
CA THR A 3 -16.49 -56.04 14.43
C THR A 3 -16.80 -55.20 13.17
N ILE A 4 -17.81 -54.33 13.17
CA ILE A 4 -18.22 -53.55 11.97
C ILE A 4 -17.88 -52.05 12.09
N LEU A 5 -16.95 -51.63 12.96
CA LEU A 5 -16.63 -50.20 13.17
C LEU A 5 -15.14 -49.85 13.01
N LYS A 6 -14.39 -50.57 12.15
CA LYS A 6 -12.99 -50.21 11.84
C LYS A 6 -12.67 -50.03 10.35
N GLU A 7 -13.52 -50.48 9.43
CA GLU A 7 -13.22 -50.42 7.98
C GLU A 7 -13.63 -49.07 7.31
N ASP A 8 -14.57 -48.34 7.91
CA ASP A 8 -15.08 -47.07 7.35
C ASP A 8 -14.12 -45.87 7.56
N VAL A 9 -13.21 -45.95 8.54
CA VAL A 9 -12.25 -44.86 8.83
C VAL A 9 -11.08 -44.84 7.83
N LEU A 10 -10.74 -45.99 7.24
CA LEU A 10 -9.63 -46.08 6.28
C LEU A 10 -10.04 -45.67 4.85
N HIS A 11 -11.32 -45.79 4.50
CA HIS A 11 -11.85 -45.39 3.19
C HIS A 11 -12.08 -43.88 3.05
N GLY A 12 -12.21 -43.13 4.15
CA GLY A 12 -12.32 -41.67 4.13
C GLY A 12 -11.02 -40.95 3.75
N LYS A 13 -9.88 -41.42 4.27
CA LYS A 13 -8.55 -40.81 4.03
C LYS A 13 -8.07 -40.91 2.58
N ASN A 14 -8.42 -42.00 1.88
CA ASN A 14 -8.07 -42.20 0.46
C ASN A 14 -8.92 -41.34 -0.49
N ARG A 15 -10.13 -40.92 -0.08
CA ARG A 15 -10.96 -39.99 -0.85
C ARG A 15 -10.47 -38.55 -0.71
N GLU A 16 -9.99 -38.15 0.46
CA GLU A 16 -9.42 -36.82 0.71
C GLU A 16 -8.07 -36.61 0.00
N SER A 17 -7.20 -37.62 -0.04
CA SER A 17 -5.96 -37.55 -0.83
C SER A 17 -6.24 -37.48 -2.34
N SER A 18 -7.20 -38.26 -2.83
CA SER A 18 -7.65 -38.22 -4.23
C SER A 18 -8.31 -36.87 -4.59
N ALA A 19 -9.02 -36.24 -3.66
CA ALA A 19 -9.62 -34.92 -3.87
C ALA A 19 -8.55 -33.82 -3.92
N LYS A 20 -7.54 -33.86 -3.05
CA LYS A 20 -6.39 -32.92 -3.07
C LYS A 20 -5.56 -33.07 -4.34
N GLU A 21 -5.23 -34.29 -4.76
CA GLU A 21 -4.54 -34.54 -6.03
C GLU A 21 -5.34 -34.05 -7.24
N LYS A 22 -6.67 -34.19 -7.24
CA LYS A 22 -7.52 -33.66 -8.30
C LYS A 22 -7.52 -32.13 -8.32
N VAL A 23 -7.53 -31.49 -7.15
CA VAL A 23 -7.45 -30.02 -7.04
C VAL A 23 -6.09 -29.50 -7.52
N ASP A 24 -5.00 -30.17 -7.15
CA ASP A 24 -3.65 -29.81 -7.61
C ASP A 24 -3.49 -30.02 -9.12
N LYS A 25 -4.07 -31.09 -9.65
CA LYS A 25 -4.10 -31.38 -11.09
C LYS A 25 -4.93 -30.34 -11.86
N ILE A 26 -6.06 -29.90 -11.29
CA ILE A 26 -6.90 -28.83 -11.84
C ILE A 26 -6.14 -27.49 -11.82
N MET A 27 -5.48 -27.15 -10.70
CA MET A 27 -4.65 -25.94 -10.58
C MET A 27 -3.51 -25.93 -11.60
N ASN A 28 -2.84 -27.07 -11.82
CA ASN A 28 -1.80 -27.18 -12.83
C ASN A 28 -2.35 -27.08 -14.26
N THR A 29 -3.49 -27.70 -14.58
CA THR A 29 -4.11 -27.53 -15.91
C THR A 29 -4.64 -26.12 -16.19
N ILE A 30 -5.06 -25.37 -15.17
CA ILE A 30 -5.47 -23.96 -15.34
C ILE A 30 -4.24 -23.07 -15.58
N VAL A 31 -3.10 -23.41 -14.98
CA VAL A 31 -1.81 -22.74 -15.22
C VAL A 31 -1.24 -23.08 -16.61
N GLU A 32 -1.42 -24.30 -17.10
CA GLU A 32 -0.91 -24.74 -18.41
C GLU A 32 -1.82 -24.40 -19.60
N SER A 33 -3.14 -24.33 -19.41
CA SER A 33 -4.09 -23.98 -20.49
C SER A 33 -4.10 -22.50 -20.90
N GLY A 34 -3.27 -21.66 -20.25
CA GLY A 34 -3.03 -20.28 -20.65
C GLY A 34 -2.08 -20.11 -21.85
N VAL A 35 -1.40 -21.17 -22.31
CA VAL A 35 -0.44 -21.08 -23.42
C VAL A 35 -0.70 -22.17 -24.46
N THR A 36 -1.55 -21.86 -25.43
CA THR A 36 -1.52 -22.25 -26.87
C THR A 36 -2.89 -21.88 -27.44
N SER A 37 -3.09 -21.26 -28.59
CA SER A 37 -2.23 -20.70 -29.63
C SER A 37 -3.17 -20.02 -30.63
N SER A 38 -2.99 -18.74 -30.91
CA SER A 38 -3.26 -18.23 -32.25
C SER A 38 -2.15 -17.25 -32.63
N LEU A 39 -1.48 -17.56 -33.73
CA LEU A 39 -0.21 -17.05 -34.22
C LEU A 39 -0.18 -15.53 -34.44
N ALA A 40 0.93 -14.87 -34.10
CA ALA A 40 1.90 -14.32 -35.06
C ALA A 40 2.97 -13.43 -34.40
N LYS A 41 4.13 -14.04 -34.14
CA LYS A 41 5.51 -13.53 -34.22
C LYS A 41 5.72 -12.01 -34.42
N THR A 42 6.11 -11.30 -33.36
CA THR A 42 7.16 -10.27 -33.37
C THR A 42 7.72 -10.07 -31.95
N GLU A 43 8.97 -10.49 -31.78
CA GLU A 43 10.04 -9.87 -31.00
C GLU A 43 9.78 -9.41 -29.55
N SER A 44 10.40 -10.19 -28.64
CA SER A 44 11.14 -9.76 -27.44
C SER A 44 10.52 -8.68 -26.55
N VAL A 45 10.00 -9.14 -25.41
CA VAL A 45 10.27 -8.70 -24.02
C VAL A 45 9.00 -9.04 -23.24
N GLU A 46 8.95 -10.22 -22.62
CA GLU A 46 7.87 -10.53 -21.69
C GLU A 46 8.39 -11.24 -20.44
N ASN A 47 8.13 -10.55 -19.33
CA ASN A 47 7.63 -11.12 -18.08
C ASN A 47 8.61 -11.85 -17.16
N SER A 48 9.54 -11.08 -16.61
CA SER A 48 9.96 -11.24 -15.21
C SER A 48 9.06 -10.40 -14.28
N ALA A 49 7.74 -10.61 -14.35
CA ALA A 49 6.75 -9.88 -13.56
C ALA A 49 6.04 -10.81 -12.58
N SER A 50 6.81 -11.43 -11.69
CA SER A 50 6.27 -12.34 -10.67
C SER A 50 6.98 -12.06 -9.35
N GLU A 51 6.20 -11.60 -8.36
CA GLU A 51 6.58 -11.27 -6.98
C GLU A 51 7.22 -9.90 -6.70
N ASP A 52 8.20 -9.43 -7.47
CA ASP A 52 8.91 -8.19 -7.13
C ASP A 52 8.07 -6.91 -7.34
N GLY A 53 7.07 -6.94 -8.23
CA GLY A 53 6.17 -5.81 -8.48
C GLY A 53 5.26 -5.44 -7.29
N VAL A 54 4.91 -6.41 -6.44
CA VAL A 54 4.12 -6.17 -5.21
C VAL A 54 5.02 -5.80 -4.03
N ARG A 55 6.28 -6.26 -4.05
CA ARG A 55 7.29 -5.90 -3.03
C ARG A 55 7.55 -4.40 -3.02
N GLN A 56 7.52 -3.76 -4.18
CA GLN A 56 7.96 -2.38 -4.36
C GLN A 56 6.86 -1.32 -4.18
N TYR A 57 5.58 -1.70 -4.12
CA TYR A 57 4.49 -0.71 -4.15
C TYR A 57 4.35 0.13 -2.87
N ILE A 58 4.39 -0.49 -1.68
CA ILE A 58 4.21 0.26 -0.42
C ILE A 58 5.39 1.20 -0.18
N PHE A 59 6.60 0.70 -0.43
CA PHE A 59 7.86 1.42 -0.24
C PHE A 59 8.33 2.13 -1.51
N SER A 60 7.44 2.31 -2.50
CA SER A 60 7.83 2.91 -3.77
C SER A 60 8.35 4.32 -3.57
N SER A 61 9.39 4.65 -4.32
CA SER A 61 9.87 6.03 -4.42
C SER A 61 8.86 6.91 -5.15
N GLU A 62 7.98 6.31 -5.97
CA GLU A 62 6.95 7.01 -6.71
C GLU A 62 5.84 7.55 -5.79
N ILE A 63 5.33 8.72 -6.13
CA ILE A 63 4.29 9.39 -5.35
C ILE A 63 2.92 8.82 -5.72
N LEU A 64 2.63 8.72 -7.01
CA LEU A 64 1.42 8.11 -7.55
C LEU A 64 1.75 6.71 -8.03
N ILE A 65 0.90 5.75 -7.69
CA ILE A 65 1.06 4.38 -8.17
C ILE A 65 -0.21 3.91 -8.89
N ASP A 66 -0.07 2.95 -9.80
CA ASP A 66 -1.21 2.44 -10.58
C ASP A 66 -2.34 1.90 -9.66
N GLY A 67 -3.57 2.28 -10.00
CA GLY A 67 -4.77 2.11 -9.17
C GLY A 67 -5.10 3.25 -8.20
N GLU A 68 -4.23 4.25 -8.01
CA GLU A 68 -4.54 5.46 -7.24
C GLU A 68 -5.14 6.57 -8.12
N LYS A 69 -6.04 7.36 -7.54
CA LYS A 69 -6.66 8.50 -8.24
C LYS A 69 -5.80 9.73 -8.08
N SER A 70 -5.30 10.26 -9.20
CA SER A 70 -4.57 11.54 -9.22
C SER A 70 -5.41 12.71 -8.67
N ALA A 71 -6.74 12.66 -8.84
CA ALA A 71 -7.64 13.68 -8.30
C ALA A 71 -7.60 13.78 -6.76
N ASP A 72 -7.52 12.64 -6.05
CA ASP A 72 -7.48 12.61 -4.59
C ASP A 72 -6.17 13.19 -4.06
N LEU A 73 -5.07 12.97 -4.78
CA LEU A 73 -3.75 13.55 -4.47
C LEU A 73 -3.77 15.07 -4.67
N GLU A 74 -4.32 15.54 -5.79
CA GLU A 74 -4.40 16.96 -6.08
C GLU A 74 -5.31 17.70 -5.10
N GLU A 75 -6.38 17.05 -4.63
CA GLU A 75 -7.23 17.60 -3.58
C GLU A 75 -6.46 17.81 -2.26
N ILE A 76 -5.67 16.83 -1.84
CA ILE A 76 -4.84 16.93 -0.63
C ILE A 76 -3.78 18.01 -0.79
N ARG A 77 -3.12 18.05 -1.95
CA ARG A 77 -2.15 19.09 -2.30
C ARG A 77 -2.77 20.46 -2.17
N ASN A 78 -3.91 20.69 -2.81
CA ASN A 78 -4.61 21.97 -2.79
C ASN A 78 -5.02 22.39 -1.38
N LYS A 79 -5.50 21.46 -0.55
CA LYS A 79 -5.83 21.72 0.87
C LYS A 79 -4.57 22.14 1.65
N LEU A 80 -3.49 21.37 1.57
CA LEU A 80 -2.26 21.63 2.32
C LEU A 80 -1.57 22.91 1.87
N VAL A 81 -1.52 23.19 0.57
CA VAL A 81 -0.96 24.45 0.04
C VAL A 81 -1.80 25.65 0.49
N LYS A 82 -3.13 25.53 0.47
CA LYS A 82 -4.04 26.60 0.93
C LYS A 82 -3.91 26.88 2.42
N GLU A 83 -3.71 25.87 3.24
CA GLU A 83 -3.52 26.00 4.69
C GLU A 83 -2.13 26.54 5.04
N LEU A 84 -1.08 25.93 4.46
CA LEU A 84 0.29 26.27 4.82
C LEU A 84 0.76 27.58 4.17
N LYS A 85 0.20 27.99 3.02
CA LYS A 85 0.51 29.23 2.30
C LYS A 85 2.03 29.46 2.13
N PRO A 86 2.72 28.62 1.35
CA PRO A 86 4.15 28.83 1.09
C PRO A 86 4.35 30.16 0.35
N SER A 87 5.27 30.98 0.86
CA SER A 87 5.59 32.30 0.29
C SER A 87 6.86 32.29 -0.57
N ASN A 88 7.79 31.39 -0.25
CA ASN A 88 9.07 31.24 -0.94
C ASN A 88 9.21 29.84 -1.55
N GLU A 89 10.11 29.70 -2.52
CA GLU A 89 10.42 28.40 -3.15
C GLU A 89 10.89 27.36 -2.13
N ILE A 90 11.70 27.77 -1.14
CA ILE A 90 12.15 26.85 -0.07
C ILE A 90 10.97 26.38 0.78
N GLU A 91 10.02 27.26 1.08
CA GLU A 91 8.80 26.86 1.78
C GLU A 91 7.96 25.92 0.93
N ALA A 92 7.85 26.16 -0.38
CA ALA A 92 7.14 25.30 -1.31
C ALA A 92 7.73 23.88 -1.33
N LEU A 93 9.07 23.76 -1.37
CA LEU A 93 9.75 22.45 -1.32
C LEU A 93 9.48 21.71 -0.01
N ILE A 94 9.45 22.41 1.13
CA ILE A 94 9.14 21.80 2.43
C ILE A 94 7.67 21.35 2.46
N VAL A 95 6.76 22.17 1.94
CA VAL A 95 5.32 21.85 1.83
C VAL A 95 5.11 20.64 0.92
N ASP A 96 5.77 20.57 -0.23
CA ASP A 96 5.72 19.41 -1.13
C ASP A 96 6.23 18.14 -0.43
N ARG A 97 7.26 18.25 0.41
CA ARG A 97 7.73 17.11 1.23
C ARG A 97 6.68 16.66 2.24
N VAL A 98 5.96 17.60 2.87
CA VAL A 98 4.83 17.30 3.77
C VAL A 98 3.72 16.58 3.01
N ILE A 99 3.30 17.09 1.84
CA ILE A 99 2.26 16.48 1.00
C ILE A 99 2.63 15.05 0.63
N SER A 100 3.88 14.86 0.17
CA SER A 100 4.41 13.54 -0.19
C SER A 100 4.42 12.57 1.00
N GLY A 101 4.78 13.04 2.19
CA GLY A 101 4.74 12.25 3.42
C GLY A 101 3.31 11.86 3.82
N VAL A 102 2.39 12.82 3.81
CA VAL A 102 0.96 12.61 4.16
C VAL A 102 0.30 11.62 3.20
N TRP A 103 0.58 11.72 1.89
CA TRP A 103 0.04 10.80 0.89
C TRP A 103 0.51 9.35 1.14
N ARG A 104 1.82 9.17 1.35
CA ARG A 104 2.38 7.83 1.67
C ARG A 104 1.84 7.29 3.00
N LEU A 105 1.64 8.14 4.01
CA LEU A 105 1.08 7.72 5.29
C LEU A 105 -0.38 7.27 5.15
N ARG A 106 -1.20 8.02 4.40
CA ARG A 106 -2.58 7.62 4.08
C ARG A 106 -2.66 6.26 3.39
N ARG A 107 -1.72 5.98 2.48
CA ARG A 107 -1.61 4.66 1.83
C ARG A 107 -1.33 3.54 2.84
N CYS A 108 -0.38 3.75 3.76
CA CYS A 108 -0.04 2.76 4.79
C CYS A 108 -1.25 2.42 5.66
N LEU A 109 -1.92 3.45 6.19
CA LEU A 109 -3.12 3.29 7.01
C LEU A 109 -4.27 2.60 6.25
N LYS A 110 -4.42 2.89 4.95
CA LYS A 110 -5.44 2.22 4.11
C LYS A 110 -5.16 0.73 3.96
N ILE A 111 -3.90 0.35 3.74
CA ILE A 111 -3.48 -1.05 3.63
C ILE A 111 -3.66 -1.76 4.96
N GLU A 112 -3.27 -1.13 6.07
CA GLU A 112 -3.46 -1.65 7.42
C GLU A 112 -4.95 -1.91 7.70
N SER A 113 -5.81 -0.92 7.43
CA SER A 113 -7.26 -1.03 7.60
C SER A 113 -7.86 -2.17 6.78
N GLN A 114 -7.45 -2.31 5.51
CA GLN A 114 -7.93 -3.40 4.64
C GLN A 114 -7.45 -4.77 5.10
N THR A 115 -6.23 -4.85 5.64
CA THR A 115 -5.67 -6.09 6.18
C THR A 115 -6.38 -6.49 7.47
N LEU A 116 -6.62 -5.53 8.37
CA LEU A 116 -7.38 -5.76 9.59
C LEU A 116 -8.82 -6.18 9.27
N GLU A 117 -9.48 -5.50 8.34
CA GLU A 117 -10.83 -5.83 7.90
C GLU A 117 -10.88 -7.24 7.30
N TYR A 118 -9.89 -7.64 6.49
CA TYR A 118 -9.79 -9.02 6.02
C TYR A 118 -9.66 -10.03 7.16
N ASN A 119 -8.73 -9.77 8.09
CA ASN A 119 -8.47 -10.67 9.22
C ASN A 119 -9.67 -10.80 10.17
N THR A 120 -10.49 -9.74 10.29
CA THR A 120 -11.70 -9.72 11.12
C THR A 120 -12.96 -10.19 10.38
N SER A 121 -12.98 -10.11 9.04
CA SER A 121 -14.08 -10.65 8.24
C SER A 121 -14.11 -12.18 8.34
N CYS A 122 -15.30 -12.79 8.28
CA CYS A 122 -15.49 -14.24 8.09
C CYS A 122 -14.87 -14.82 6.80
N ILE A 123 -14.00 -14.07 6.10
CA ILE A 123 -13.22 -14.52 4.94
C ILE A 123 -12.16 -15.55 5.36
N GLN A 124 -11.99 -15.86 6.65
CA GLN A 124 -11.34 -17.10 7.13
C GLN A 124 -11.93 -18.39 6.52
N GLU A 125 -13.12 -18.34 5.89
CA GLU A 125 -13.62 -19.42 5.02
C GLU A 125 -12.59 -19.91 3.98
N TYR A 126 -11.60 -19.07 3.62
CA TYR A 126 -10.51 -19.42 2.71
C TYR A 126 -9.57 -20.51 3.21
N GLU A 127 -9.29 -20.58 4.52
CA GLU A 127 -8.36 -21.59 5.05
C GLU A 127 -9.05 -22.95 5.26
N GLN A 128 -10.39 -22.97 5.33
CA GLN A 128 -11.16 -24.18 5.62
C GLN A 128 -11.67 -24.93 4.37
N GLY A 129 -11.19 -24.56 3.16
CA GLY A 129 -11.43 -25.35 1.95
C GLY A 129 -12.82 -25.19 1.31
N PHE A 130 -13.60 -24.18 1.68
CA PHE A 130 -14.84 -23.85 0.98
C PHE A 130 -14.55 -23.04 -0.29
N LEU A 131 -14.60 -23.70 -1.45
CA LEU A 131 -14.63 -23.03 -2.75
C LEU A 131 -15.90 -22.18 -2.84
N ARG A 132 -15.76 -20.85 -2.73
CA ARG A 132 -16.88 -19.94 -2.96
C ARG A 132 -17.33 -20.01 -4.43
N THR A 133 -18.57 -20.43 -4.66
CA THR A 133 -19.19 -20.49 -6.00
C THR A 133 -19.54 -19.11 -6.58
N ARG A 134 -19.54 -18.05 -5.75
CA ARG A 134 -19.90 -16.68 -6.19
C ARG A 134 -18.68 -15.86 -6.64
N LYS A 135 -18.88 -14.97 -7.62
CA LYS A 135 -17.88 -13.95 -7.99
C LYS A 135 -17.61 -13.03 -6.78
N ARG A 136 -16.33 -12.71 -6.57
CA ARG A 136 -15.90 -11.80 -5.49
C ARG A 136 -16.36 -10.37 -5.77
N THR A 137 -16.75 -9.69 -4.70
CA THR A 137 -17.02 -8.25 -4.75
C THR A 137 -15.70 -7.47 -4.90
N SER A 138 -15.76 -6.24 -5.42
CA SER A 138 -14.59 -5.35 -5.54
C SER A 138 -13.90 -5.11 -4.19
N LYS A 139 -14.67 -5.10 -3.10
CA LYS A 139 -14.18 -4.90 -1.73
C LYS A 139 -13.35 -6.10 -1.26
N GLU A 140 -13.88 -7.31 -1.42
CA GLU A 140 -13.18 -8.57 -1.10
C GLU A 140 -11.87 -8.69 -1.91
N LEU A 141 -11.88 -8.29 -3.19
CA LEU A 141 -10.67 -8.27 -4.02
C LEU A 141 -9.60 -7.30 -3.51
N THR A 142 -10.00 -6.13 -3.01
CA THR A 142 -9.05 -5.13 -2.49
C THR A 142 -8.45 -5.58 -1.16
N GLN A 143 -9.26 -6.21 -0.31
CA GLN A 143 -8.81 -6.82 0.95
C GLN A 143 -7.81 -7.95 0.71
N LEU A 144 -8.09 -8.86 -0.23
CA LEU A 144 -7.16 -9.93 -0.63
C LEU A 144 -5.83 -9.37 -1.15
N LYS A 145 -5.88 -8.29 -1.94
CA LYS A 145 -4.66 -7.59 -2.38
C LYS A 145 -3.87 -7.04 -1.19
N ALA A 146 -4.54 -6.41 -0.21
CA ALA A 146 -3.88 -5.89 1.00
C ALA A 146 -3.24 -6.98 1.85
N VAL A 147 -3.89 -8.14 1.97
CA VAL A 147 -3.35 -9.29 2.70
C VAL A 147 -2.18 -9.91 1.97
N LYS A 148 -2.27 -10.10 0.65
CA LYS A 148 -1.13 -10.52 -0.16
C LYS A 148 0.06 -9.57 -0.04
N ILE A 149 -0.23 -8.28 0.07
CA ILE A 149 0.77 -7.27 0.37
C ILE A 149 1.38 -7.52 1.76
N ASN A 150 0.62 -7.96 2.77
CA ASN A 150 1.07 -8.19 4.16
C ASN A 150 1.38 -9.65 4.57
N GLU A 151 1.32 -10.61 3.64
CA GLU A 151 1.39 -12.07 3.91
C GLU A 151 2.68 -12.50 4.64
N ASN A 152 3.77 -11.74 4.47
CA ASN A 152 5.00 -11.99 5.20
C ASN A 152 4.88 -11.49 6.66
N LYS A 153 5.14 -12.38 7.64
CA LYS A 153 5.10 -12.06 9.09
C LYS A 153 5.88 -10.79 9.49
N ASN A 154 6.92 -10.44 8.74
CA ASN A 154 7.75 -9.25 9.00
C ASN A 154 7.18 -7.97 8.37
N ARG A 155 6.28 -8.08 7.39
CA ARG A 155 5.79 -6.94 6.60
C ARG A 155 4.89 -6.02 7.42
N SER A 156 4.11 -6.56 8.35
CA SER A 156 3.34 -5.75 9.30
C SER A 156 4.26 -4.89 10.17
N ALA A 157 5.34 -5.48 10.68
CA ALA A 157 6.35 -4.76 11.47
C ALA A 157 7.13 -3.74 10.60
N GLU A 158 7.40 -4.05 9.33
CA GLU A 158 8.01 -3.11 8.37
C GLU A 158 7.06 -1.95 8.04
N LEU A 159 5.76 -2.22 7.90
CA LEU A 159 4.72 -1.22 7.68
C LEU A 159 4.68 -0.23 8.85
N SER A 160 4.61 -0.72 10.09
CA SER A 160 4.61 0.14 11.29
C SER A 160 5.89 0.97 11.43
N LYS A 161 7.06 0.41 11.09
CA LYS A 161 8.33 1.16 11.05
C LYS A 161 8.28 2.26 10.00
N TYR A 162 7.72 1.98 8.84
CA TYR A 162 7.59 2.94 7.75
C TYR A 162 6.60 4.05 8.09
N GLU A 163 5.48 3.75 8.73
CA GLU A 163 4.55 4.73 9.29
C GLU A 163 5.25 5.66 10.27
N THR A 164 5.94 5.09 11.26
CA THR A 164 6.72 5.86 12.23
C THR A 164 7.76 6.74 11.54
N MET A 165 8.42 6.23 10.50
CA MET A 165 9.38 6.99 9.71
C MET A 165 8.70 8.17 8.97
N LEU A 166 7.56 7.94 8.33
CA LEU A 166 6.80 8.95 7.60
C LEU A 166 6.28 10.04 8.53
N GLU A 167 5.71 9.68 9.68
CA GLU A 167 5.27 10.62 10.70
C GLU A 167 6.41 11.52 11.16
N ASN A 168 7.56 10.91 11.49
CA ASN A 168 8.75 11.66 11.87
C ASN A 168 9.24 12.60 10.75
N GLN A 169 9.18 12.18 9.50
CA GLN A 169 9.52 13.04 8.37
C GLN A 169 8.56 14.23 8.23
N ILE A 170 7.26 14.01 8.41
CA ILE A 170 6.22 15.06 8.37
C ILE A 170 6.47 16.07 9.51
N TYR A 171 6.64 15.61 10.75
CA TYR A 171 6.88 16.48 11.89
C TYR A 171 8.18 17.28 11.74
N LYS A 172 9.24 16.67 11.21
CA LYS A 172 10.51 17.38 10.92
C LYS A 172 10.32 18.45 9.85
N ALA A 173 9.61 18.14 8.77
CA ALA A 173 9.35 19.09 7.69
C ALA A 173 8.55 20.30 8.20
N LEU A 174 7.48 20.07 8.97
CA LEU A 174 6.70 21.15 9.59
C LEU A 174 7.55 22.01 10.54
N ARG A 175 8.41 21.38 11.35
CA ARG A 175 9.31 22.11 12.25
C ARG A 175 10.32 22.97 11.51
N GLU A 176 10.87 22.48 10.40
CA GLU A 176 11.79 23.27 9.57
C GLU A 176 11.07 24.41 8.84
N LEU A 177 9.81 24.22 8.40
CA LEU A 177 8.99 25.29 7.85
C LEU A 177 8.80 26.43 8.86
N ASP A 178 8.40 26.10 10.10
CA ASP A 178 8.23 27.08 11.17
C ASP A 178 9.52 27.84 11.48
N LYS A 179 10.64 27.13 11.50
CA LYS A 179 11.96 27.72 11.76
C LYS A 179 12.37 28.67 10.63
N TYR A 180 12.10 28.32 9.37
CA TYR A 180 12.36 29.18 8.21
C TYR A 180 11.54 30.46 8.29
N ARG A 181 10.24 30.35 8.61
CA ARG A 181 9.33 31.50 8.82
C ARG A 181 9.80 32.43 9.93
N ARG A 182 10.16 31.86 11.09
CA ARG A 182 10.68 32.65 12.22
C ARG A 182 11.99 33.36 11.86
N ARG A 183 12.84 32.76 11.03
CA ARG A 183 14.08 33.39 10.55
C ARG A 183 13.76 34.56 9.61
N GLY A 184 12.85 34.38 8.66
CA GLY A 184 12.38 35.46 7.78
C GLY A 184 11.84 36.66 8.56
N LEU A 185 10.95 36.42 9.51
CA LEU A 185 10.38 37.47 10.37
C LEU A 185 11.44 38.23 11.19
N ARG A 186 12.50 37.55 11.64
CA ARG A 186 13.61 38.20 12.37
C ARG A 186 14.45 39.08 11.45
N GLN A 187 14.74 38.61 10.24
CA GLN A 187 15.50 39.37 9.24
C GLN A 187 14.72 40.61 8.79
N GLU A 188 13.42 40.47 8.54
CA GLU A 188 12.54 41.58 8.18
C GLU A 188 12.53 42.65 9.28
N LYS A 189 12.30 42.26 10.54
CA LYS A 189 12.34 43.18 11.69
C LYS A 189 13.69 43.88 11.84
N LYS A 190 14.80 43.19 11.59
CA LYS A 190 16.14 43.79 11.63
C LYS A 190 16.31 44.84 10.52
N SER A 191 15.90 44.51 9.29
CA SER A 191 15.97 45.43 8.15
C SER A 191 15.12 46.70 8.35
N LEU A 192 13.93 46.57 8.96
CA LEU A 192 13.07 47.70 9.28
C LEU A 192 13.70 48.64 10.33
N ARG A 193 14.35 48.07 11.36
CA ARG A 193 15.09 48.86 12.36
C ARG A 193 16.24 49.63 11.71
N GLU A 194 17.04 48.98 10.86
CA GLU A 194 18.17 49.62 10.17
C GLU A 194 17.76 50.70 9.16
N ARG A 195 16.57 50.60 8.56
CA ARG A 195 16.00 51.66 7.72
C ARG A 195 15.54 52.84 8.55
N LYS A 196 14.87 52.59 9.68
CA LYS A 196 14.40 53.64 10.59
C LYS A 196 15.55 54.45 11.20
N THR A 197 16.68 53.81 11.50
CA THR A 197 17.89 54.51 11.97
C THR A 197 18.62 55.29 10.88
N ARG A 198 18.38 55.00 9.59
CA ARG A 198 19.05 55.67 8.46
C ARG A 198 18.29 56.84 7.85
N PHE A 199 16.96 56.85 7.98
CA PHE A 199 16.09 57.90 7.42
C PHE A 199 15.37 58.73 8.51
N GLY A 200 15.78 58.56 9.76
CA GLY A 200 15.28 59.31 10.91
C GLY A 200 16.36 60.23 11.47
N GLU A 201 16.80 61.19 10.66
CA GLU A 201 17.32 62.51 11.08
C GLU A 201 16.47 63.58 10.40
#